data_AF-A0A534A992-F1
#
_entry.id   AF-A0A534A992-F1
#
_cell.length_a   1.000
_cell.length_b   1.000
_cell.length_c   1.000
_cell.angle_alpha   90.00
_cell.angle_beta   90.00
_cell.angle_gamma   90.00
#
_symmetry.space_group_name_H-M   'P 1'
#
loop_
_entity.id
_entity.type
_entity.pdbx_description
1 polymer ?
#
loop_
_entity_poly.entity_id
_entity_poly.type
_entity_poly.pdbx_seq_one_letter_code
_entity_poly.pdbx_strand_id
1 'polypeptide(L)' 'MRWENPAEAEPLLREALAVRCPPHPADDPRVLEVKVALVNALAAQGKSDEARMLTAEIKRPLKASTSPYAADLLARLAQR' A
#
# COMPACT_ATOMS: atom_id res chain seq x y z
N MET A 1 16.20 7.42 4.70
CA MET A 1 15.15 8.46 4.60
C MET A 1 13.85 7.87 5.11
N ARG A 2 13.50 8.18 6.36
CA ARG A 2 12.32 7.66 7.04
C ARG A 2 11.22 8.72 6.91
N TRP A 3 10.54 8.72 5.76
CA TRP A 3 9.23 9.33 5.48
C TRP A 3 8.81 10.39 6.51
N GLU A 4 9.32 11.61 6.34
CA GLU A 4 9.32 12.66 7.37
C GLU A 4 7.95 13.26 7.71
N ASN A 5 6.83 12.80 7.12
CA ASN A 5 5.48 13.10 7.61
C ASN A 5 4.43 12.09 7.10
N PRO A 6 4.01 11.10 7.92
CA PRO A 6 2.98 10.14 7.51
C PRO A 6 1.60 10.79 7.31
N ALA A 7 1.34 11.93 7.96
CA ALA A 7 0.09 12.68 7.85
C ALA A 7 -0.06 13.38 6.48
N GLU A 8 1.02 13.93 5.93
CA GLU A 8 1.02 14.56 4.61
C GLU A 8 1.09 13.52 3.48
N ALA A 9 1.60 12.31 3.77
CA ALA A 9 1.69 11.23 2.81
C ALA A 9 0.31 10.64 2.44
N GLU A 10 -0.62 10.50 3.40
CA GLU A 10 -1.94 9.90 3.15
C GLU A 10 -2.74 10.56 2.01
N PRO A 11 -2.93 11.90 1.97
CA PRO A 11 -3.67 12.53 0.88
C PRO A 11 -2.99 12.33 -0.48
N LEU A 12 -1.67 12.49 -0.54
CA LEU A 12 -0.88 12.30 -1.78
C LEU A 12 -0.97 10.85 -2.29
N LEU A 13 -0.95 9.87 -1.38
CA LEU A 13 -1.08 8.46 -1.73
C LEU A 13 -2.49 8.12 -2.24
N ARG A 14 -3.54 8.73 -1.68
CA ARG A 14 -4.91 8.58 -2.19
C ARG A 14 -5.07 9.22 -3.57
N GLU A 15 -4.50 10.39 -3.80
CA GLU A 15 -4.47 11.02 -5.13
C GLU A 15 -3.71 10.16 -6.15
N ALA A 16 -2.54 9.62 -5.75
CA ALA A 16 -1.78 8.71 -6.60
C ALA A 16 -2.58 7.46 -6.98
N LEU A 17 -3.39 6.91 -6.06
CA LEU A 17 -4.32 5.82 -6.39
C LEU A 17 -5.41 6.27 -7.36
N ALA A 18 -6.01 7.44 -7.16
CA ALA A 18 -7.04 7.97 -8.06
C ALA A 18 -6.52 8.16 -9.49
N VAL A 19 -5.24 8.52 -9.66
CA VAL A 19 -4.60 8.68 -10.98
C VAL A 19 -4.13 7.34 -11.56
N ARG A 20 -3.63 6.41 -10.73
CA ARG A 20 -3.06 5.13 -11.18
C ARG A 20 -4.08 4.01 -11.39
N CYS A 21 -5.22 4.05 -10.72
CA CYS A 21 -6.28 3.02 -10.78
C CYS A 21 -7.06 3.00 -12.12
N PRO A 22 -7.38 4.14 -12.79
CA PRO A 22 -8.06 4.11 -14.08
C PRO A 22 -7.28 3.41 -15.21
N PRO A 23 -5.94 3.60 -15.34
CA PRO A 23 -5.17 2.94 -16.40
C PRO A 23 -4.65 1.54 -16.04
N HIS A 24 -4.69 1.12 -14.77
CA HIS A 24 -4.10 -0.15 -14.34
C HIS A 24 -5.06 -1.01 -13.53
N PRO A 25 -5.08 -2.34 -13.76
CA PRO A 25 -5.78 -3.28 -12.90
C PRO A 25 -5.41 -3.11 -11.42
N ALA A 26 -6.37 -3.36 -10.51
CA ALA A 26 -6.17 -3.16 -9.07
C ALA A 26 -5.09 -4.07 -8.45
N ASP A 27 -4.72 -5.14 -9.15
CA ASP A 27 -3.66 -6.10 -8.86
C ASP A 27 -2.32 -5.77 -9.56
N ASP A 28 -2.25 -4.67 -10.32
CA ASP A 28 -1.00 -4.19 -10.88
C ASP A 28 -0.01 -3.87 -9.74
N PRO A 29 1.25 -4.37 -9.81
CA PRO A 29 2.22 -4.16 -8.76
C PRO A 29 2.46 -2.68 -8.41
N ARG A 30 2.31 -1.76 -9.38
CA ARG A 30 2.45 -0.30 -9.16
C ARG A 30 1.28 0.28 -8.37
N VAL A 31 0.08 -0.28 -8.52
CA VAL A 31 -1.08 0.08 -7.69
C VAL A 31 -0.91 -0.49 -6.29
N LEU A 32 -0.47 -1.75 -6.19
CA LEU A 32 -0.23 -2.43 -4.91
C LEU A 32 0.87 -1.75 -4.08
N GLU A 33 1.94 -1.25 -4.71
CA GLU A 33 2.99 -0.48 -4.02
C GLU A 33 2.42 0.76 -3.32
N VAL A 34 1.60 1.56 -4.00
CA VAL A 34 1.00 2.77 -3.43
C VAL A 34 0.06 2.41 -2.27
N LYS A 35 -0.68 1.31 -2.39
CA LYS A 35 -1.52 0.80 -1.30
C LYS A 35 -0.69 0.34 -0.09
N VAL A 36 0.47 -0.31 -0.30
CA VAL A 36 1.40 -0.67 0.79
C VAL A 36 1.93 0.59 1.49
N ALA A 37 2.33 1.61 0.74
CA ALA A 37 2.74 2.89 1.32
C ALA A 37 1.61 3.55 2.12
N LEU A 38 0.36 3.48 1.65
CA LEU A 38 -0.81 3.99 2.35
C LEU A 38 -1.09 3.23 3.65
N VAL A 39 -0.99 1.89 3.64
CA VAL A 39 -1.06 1.08 4.87
C VAL A 39 -0.03 1.56 5.90
N ASN A 40 1.20 1.83 5.47
CA ASN A 40 2.26 2.30 6.34
C ASN A 40 1.97 3.69 6.91
N ALA A 41 1.51 4.63 6.08
CA ALA A 41 1.08 5.96 6.53
C ALA A 41 -0.07 5.88 7.54
N LEU A 42 -1.11 5.10 7.25
CA LEU A 42 -2.31 4.97 8.09
C LEU A 42 -1.99 4.48 9.50
N ALA A 43 -1.24 3.38 9.66
CA ALA A 43 -0.92 2.94 11.02
C ALA A 43 0.23 3.70 11.68
N ALA A 44 1.05 4.46 10.95
CA ALA A 44 1.92 5.47 11.57
C ALA A 44 1.11 6.64 12.17
N GLN A 45 -0.06 6.93 11.61
CA GLN A 45 -1.04 7.86 12.17
C GLN A 45 -1.99 7.23 13.22
N GLY A 46 -1.82 5.94 13.56
CA GLY A 46 -2.69 5.22 14.50
C GLY A 46 -4.04 4.78 13.93
N LYS A 47 -4.31 5.00 12.63
CA LYS A 47 -5.53 4.55 11.92
C LYS A 47 -5.47 3.04 11.62
N SER A 48 -5.45 2.24 12.70
CA SER A 48 -5.20 0.80 12.63
C SER A 48 -6.29 0.03 11.90
N ASP A 49 -7.55 0.49 11.98
CA ASP A 49 -8.67 -0.19 11.32
C ASP A 49 -8.61 -0.03 9.79
N GLU A 50 -8.40 1.20 9.30
CA GLU A 50 -8.19 1.45 7.87
C GLU A 50 -6.96 0.71 7.33
N ALA A 51 -5.86 0.72 8.09
CA ALA A 51 -4.64 -0.01 7.71
C ALA A 51 -4.89 -1.53 7.61
N ARG A 52 -5.66 -2.11 8.54
CA ARG A 52 -6.00 -3.54 8.53
C ARG A 52 -6.90 -3.91 7.35
N MET A 53 -7.93 -3.10 7.08
CA MET A 53 -8.82 -3.31 5.93
C MET A 53 -8.05 -3.29 4.62
N LEU A 54 -7.22 -2.25 4.42
CA LEU A 54 -6.41 -2.11 3.21
C LEU A 54 -5.36 -3.22 3.08
N THR A 55 -4.76 -3.65 4.20
CA THR A 55 -3.85 -4.81 4.21
C THR A 55 -4.55 -6.08 3.72
N ALA A 56 -5.79 -6.33 4.17
CA ALA A 56 -6.56 -7.50 3.76
C ALA A 56 -6.89 -7.48 2.26
N GLU A 57 -7.18 -6.29 1.71
CA GLU A 57 -7.45 -6.08 0.28
C GLU A 57 -6.23 -6.45 -0.59
N ILE A 58 -5.03 -5.97 -0.22
CA ILE A 58 -3.83 -6.10 -1.06
C ILE A 58 -3.05 -7.39 -0.83
N LYS A 59 -3.23 -8.06 0.30
CA LYS A 59 -2.47 -9.28 0.63
C LYS A 59 -2.84 -10.46 -0.28
N ARG A 60 -4.09 -10.54 -0.76
CA ARG A 60 -4.51 -11.59 -1.72
C ARG A 60 -3.81 -11.45 -3.08
N PRO A 61 -3.92 -10.31 -3.80
CA PRO A 61 -3.29 -10.16 -5.11
C PRO A 61 -1.76 -10.21 -5.01
N LEU A 62 -1.16 -9.65 -3.96
CA LEU A 62 0.28 -9.75 -3.75
C LEU A 62 0.77 -11.20 -3.58
N LYS A 63 0.00 -12.06 -2.90
CA LYS A 63 0.34 -13.49 -2.76
C LYS A 63 0.10 -14.29 -4.04
N ALA A 64 -0.88 -13.87 -4.85
CA ALA A 64 -1.16 -14.49 -6.13
C ALA A 64 -0.10 -14.13 -7.19
N SER A 65 0.56 -12.97 -7.01
CA SER A 65 1.66 -12.55 -7.86
C SER A 65 2.94 -13.36 -7.56
N THR A 66 3.53 -13.94 -8.60
CA THR A 66 4.80 -14.66 -8.54
C THR A 66 6.02 -13.75 -8.70
N SER A 67 5.80 -12.44 -8.81
CA SER A 67 6.88 -11.47 -8.99
C SER A 67 7.70 -11.30 -7.71
N PRO A 68 9.05 -11.29 -7.78
CA PRO A 68 9.92 -10.95 -6.65
C PRO A 68 9.58 -9.59 -6.02
N TYR A 69 9.08 -8.67 -6.85
CA TYR A 69 8.66 -7.35 -6.39
C TYR A 69 7.41 -7.41 -5.50
N ALA A 70 6.44 -8.28 -5.80
CA ALA A 70 5.27 -8.49 -4.95
C ALA A 70 5.64 -9.16 -3.61
N ALA A 71 6.64 -10.05 -3.62
CA ALA A 71 7.16 -10.66 -2.40
C ALA A 71 7.83 -9.63 -1.47
N ASP A 72 8.60 -8.68 -2.01
CA ASP A 72 9.18 -7.58 -1.23
C ASP A 72 8.09 -6.69 -0.62
N LEU A 73 7.06 -6.35 -1.38
CA LEU A 73 5.91 -5.60 -0.89
C LEU A 73 5.17 -6.33 0.25
N LEU A 74 5.02 -7.65 0.17
CA LEU A 74 4.48 -8.46 1.27
C LEU A 74 5.38 -8.45 2.50
N ALA A 75 6.70 -8.54 2.32
CA ALA A 75 7.65 -8.51 3.43
C ALA A 75 7.59 -7.16 4.17
N ARG A 76 7.39 -6.04 3.46
CA ARG A 76 7.20 -4.71 4.06
C ARG A 76 5.92 -4.60 4.90
N LEU A 77 4.85 -5.30 4.51
CA LEU A 77 3.62 -5.36 5.31
C LEU A 77 3.77 -6.22 6.58
N ALA A 78 4.69 -7.20 6.56
CA ALA A 78 4.90 -8.13 7.66
C ALA A 78 5.88 -7.62 8.74
N GLN A 79 6.74 -6.66 8.41
CA GLN A 79 7.75 -6.08 9.32
C GLN A 79 7.18 -5.05 10.30
N ARG A 80 5.93 -5.21 10.73
CA ARG A 80 5.20 -4.24 11.54
C ARG A 80 4.95 -4.71 12.96
#